data_AF-A0A165XX35-F1
#
_entry.id   AF-A0A165XX35-F1
#
_cell.length_a   1.000
_cell.length_b   1.000
_cell.length_c   1.000
_cell.angle_alpha   90.00
_cell.angle_beta   90.00
_cell.angle_gamma   90.00
#
_symmetry.space_group_name_H-M   'P 1'
#
loop_
_entity.id
_entity.type
_entity.pdbx_description
1 polymer ?
#
loop_
_entity_poly.entity_id
_entity_poly.type
_entity_poly.pdbx_seq_one_letter_code
_entity_poly.pdbx_strand_id
1 'polypeptide(L)'
;MLKLAVDPTYDRQGKQPCGEGTRVEILTEIMDWKNDMSDENQSFLWLTGEPGAGKSAITASIARACKDDGTLWAQFFINRNNVETTDPRLYFPSIARQFIDHSTHPDFSIAIVGALKSQPSIM
;
A
#
# COMPACT_ATOMS: atom_id res chain seq x y z
N MET A 1 23.10 -3.98 -2.48
CA MET A 1 22.00 -4.30 -1.54
C MET A 1 20.84 -3.39 -1.92
N LEU A 2 19.62 -3.90 -2.09
CA LEU A 2 18.46 -3.07 -2.41
C LEU A 2 18.27 -2.06 -1.28
N LYS A 3 18.27 -0.76 -1.59
CA LYS A 3 17.90 0.26 -0.62
C LYS A 3 16.38 0.29 -0.52
N LEU A 4 15.86 0.29 0.70
CA LEU A 4 14.44 0.35 1.00
C LEU A 4 14.15 1.65 1.73
N ALA A 5 12.93 2.16 1.62
CA ALA A 5 12.49 3.28 2.42
C ALA A 5 12.38 2.84 3.89
N VAL A 6 12.86 3.66 4.83
CA VAL A 6 12.62 3.42 6.25
C VAL A 6 11.18 3.78 6.58
N ASP A 7 10.50 2.86 7.25
CA ASP A 7 9.19 3.06 7.86
C ASP A 7 8.04 3.49 6.91
N PRO A 8 7.86 2.88 5.71
CA PRO A 8 6.91 3.39 4.71
C PRO A 8 5.43 3.09 5.02
N THR A 9 5.12 2.39 6.10
CA THR A 9 3.76 1.92 6.41
C THR A 9 2.94 2.96 7.18
N TYR A 10 1.61 2.86 7.13
CA TYR A 10 0.72 3.86 7.74
C TYR A 10 0.98 4.03 9.25
N ASP A 11 1.21 2.93 9.96
CA ASP A 11 1.42 2.87 11.40
C ASP A 11 2.77 3.49 11.79
N ARG A 12 3.83 3.21 11.01
CA ARG A 12 5.15 3.80 11.22
C ARG A 12 5.20 5.28 10.86
N GLN A 13 4.37 5.72 9.91
CA GLN A 13 4.18 7.13 9.56
C GLN A 13 3.20 7.88 10.47
N GLY A 14 2.70 7.24 11.55
CA GLY A 14 1.77 7.84 12.51
C GLY A 14 0.41 8.22 11.92
N LYS A 15 0.03 7.63 10.77
CA LYS A 15 -1.28 7.89 10.16
C LYS A 15 -2.34 7.14 10.95
N GLN A 16 -3.29 7.87 11.51
CA GLN A 16 -4.37 7.27 12.28
C GLN A 16 -5.52 6.86 11.36
N PRO A 17 -6.04 5.63 11.49
CA PRO A 17 -7.32 5.25 10.88
C PRO A 17 -8.45 6.20 11.31
N CYS A 18 -9.55 6.15 10.57
CA CYS A 18 -10.80 6.81 10.95
C CYS A 18 -11.26 6.36 12.34
N GLY A 19 -11.92 7.28 13.05
CA GLY A 19 -12.59 6.95 14.31
C GLY A 19 -13.70 5.92 14.09
N GLU A 20 -13.96 5.11 15.11
CA GLU A 20 -15.01 4.11 15.09
C GLU A 20 -16.37 4.74 14.73
N GLY A 21 -17.14 4.05 13.88
CA GLY A 21 -18.45 4.53 13.42
C GLY A 21 -18.42 5.76 12.49
N THR A 22 -17.24 6.24 12.07
CA THR A 22 -17.11 7.37 11.14
C THR A 22 -16.76 6.90 9.73
N ARG A 23 -17.16 7.68 8.72
CA ARG A 23 -16.84 7.42 7.30
C ARG A 23 -17.20 6.01 6.82
N VAL A 24 -18.23 5.41 7.44
CA VAL A 24 -18.66 4.04 7.18
C VAL A 24 -18.98 3.83 5.70
N GLU A 25 -19.77 4.72 5.10
CA GLU A 25 -20.20 4.60 3.71
C GLU A 25 -19.02 4.49 2.73
N ILE A 26 -18.08 5.45 2.77
CA ILE A 26 -16.92 5.46 1.85
C ILE A 26 -15.95 4.29 2.14
N LEU A 27 -15.83 3.86 3.40
CA LEU A 27 -15.00 2.70 3.74
C LEU A 27 -15.59 1.42 3.17
N THR A 28 -16.91 1.24 3.30
CA THR A 28 -17.64 0.12 2.70
C THR A 28 -17.52 0.14 1.19
N GLU A 29 -17.74 1.28 0.53
CA GLU A 29 -17.61 1.43 -0.92
C GLU A 29 -16.23 1.00 -1.42
N ILE A 30 -15.15 1.43 -0.76
CA ILE A 30 -13.78 1.05 -1.14
C ILE A 30 -13.53 -0.45 -0.91
N MET A 31 -14.05 -1.03 0.18
CA MET A 31 -13.90 -2.47 0.44
C MET A 31 -14.68 -3.32 -0.55
N ASP A 32 -15.89 -2.90 -0.92
CA ASP A 32 -16.70 -3.56 -1.94
C ASP A 32 -16.01 -3.48 -3.31
N TRP A 33 -15.51 -2.31 -3.69
CA TRP A 33 -14.68 -2.12 -4.88
C TRP A 33 -13.46 -3.04 -4.88
N LYS A 34 -12.74 -3.16 -3.75
CA LYS A 34 -11.56 -4.04 -3.65
C LYS A 34 -11.91 -5.52 -3.77
N ASN A 35 -13.13 -5.92 -3.41
CA ASN A 35 -13.59 -7.30 -3.46
C ASN A 35 -14.32 -7.67 -4.77
N ASP A 36 -14.63 -6.68 -5.61
CA ASP A 36 -15.22 -6.92 -6.92
C ASP A 36 -14.20 -7.55 -7.88
N MET A 37 -14.48 -8.78 -8.32
CA MET A 37 -13.64 -9.55 -9.24
C MET A 37 -14.19 -9.55 -10.68
N SER A 38 -15.16 -8.68 -10.99
CA SER A 38 -15.70 -8.54 -12.33
C SER A 38 -14.66 -7.92 -13.29
N ASP A 39 -14.78 -8.24 -14.58
CA ASP A 39 -13.93 -7.66 -15.62
C ASP A 39 -14.15 -6.14 -15.79
N GLU A 40 -15.24 -5.61 -15.25
CA GLU A 40 -15.59 -4.18 -15.28
C GLU A 40 -14.87 -3.39 -14.18
N ASN A 41 -14.33 -4.07 -13.16
CA ASN A 41 -13.67 -3.41 -12.04
C ASN A 41 -12.30 -2.86 -12.44
N GLN A 42 -12.14 -1.54 -12.31
CA GLN A 42 -10.85 -0.91 -12.46
C GLN A 42 -10.00 -1.23 -11.22
N SER A 43 -8.89 -1.97 -11.38
CA SER A 43 -7.95 -2.30 -10.28
C SER A 43 -7.14 -1.11 -9.74
N PHE A 44 -7.61 0.12 -9.95
CA PHE A 44 -7.03 1.36 -9.48
C PHE A 44 -8.13 2.31 -8.98
N LEU A 45 -8.05 2.71 -7.70
CA LEU A 45 -8.96 3.67 -7.08
C LEU A 45 -8.25 4.99 -6.81
N TRP A 46 -8.89 6.10 -7.19
CA TRP A 46 -8.38 7.45 -6.99
C TRP A 46 -9.24 8.24 -5.99
N LEU A 47 -8.79 8.34 -4.74
CA LEU A 47 -9.50 9.04 -3.66
C LEU A 47 -9.16 10.54 -3.64
N THR A 48 -10.14 11.40 -3.95
CA THR A 48 -10.00 12.86 -3.93
C THR A 48 -10.82 13.51 -2.82
N GLY A 49 -10.63 14.83 -2.64
CA GLY A 49 -11.36 15.65 -1.69
C GLY A 49 -10.53 16.81 -1.17
N GLU A 50 -11.17 17.70 -0.44
CA GLU A 50 -10.55 18.91 0.10
C GLU A 50 -9.37 18.61 1.07
N PRO A 51 -8.41 19.53 1.21
CA PRO A 51 -7.44 19.48 2.30
C PRO A 51 -8.15 19.31 3.65
N GLY A 52 -7.65 18.41 4.49
CA GLY A 52 -8.27 18.10 5.79
C GLY A 52 -9.50 17.19 5.73
N ALA A 53 -10.00 16.79 4.55
CA ALA A 53 -11.17 15.91 4.43
C ALA A 53 -10.99 14.47 4.98
N GLY A 54 -9.80 14.12 5.50
CA GLY A 54 -9.53 12.83 6.12
C GLY A 54 -9.05 11.73 5.18
N LYS A 55 -8.63 12.05 3.95
CA LYS A 55 -8.18 11.07 2.93
C LYS A 55 -7.13 10.07 3.46
N SER A 56 -6.10 10.56 4.16
CA SER A 56 -5.07 9.70 4.74
C SER A 56 -5.58 8.80 5.88
N ALA A 57 -6.64 9.22 6.58
CA ALA A 57 -7.28 8.39 7.59
C ALA A 57 -8.12 7.28 6.93
N ILE A 58 -8.79 7.60 5.82
CA ILE A 58 -9.52 6.60 5.01
C ILE A 58 -8.54 5.54 4.48
N THR A 59 -7.44 5.94 3.85
CA THR A 59 -6.47 4.96 3.33
C THR A 59 -5.79 4.15 4.44
N ALA A 60 -5.53 4.75 5.62
CA ALA A 60 -5.04 4.01 6.78
C ALA A 60 -6.07 3.01 7.33
N SER A 61 -7.36 3.35 7.34
CA SER A 61 -8.44 2.42 7.70
C SER A 61 -8.51 1.22 6.76
N ILE A 62 -8.43 1.46 5.45
CA ILE A 62 -8.45 0.40 4.44
C ILE A 62 -7.20 -0.48 4.58
N ALA A 63 -6.02 0.11 4.72
CA ALA A 63 -4.79 -0.64 4.96
C ALA A 63 -4.88 -1.51 6.22
N ARG A 64 -5.45 -0.99 7.32
CA ARG A 64 -5.71 -1.77 8.53
C ARG A 64 -6.69 -2.91 8.27
N ALA A 65 -7.83 -2.64 7.63
CA ALA A 65 -8.84 -3.66 7.33
C ALA A 65 -8.26 -4.79 6.46
N CYS A 66 -7.52 -4.45 5.40
CA CYS A 66 -6.84 -5.44 4.56
C CYS A 66 -5.71 -6.19 5.30
N LYS A 67 -5.09 -5.57 6.31
CA LYS A 67 -4.11 -6.27 7.15
C LYS A 67 -4.80 -7.29 8.04
N ASP A 68 -5.91 -6.89 8.66
CA ASP A 68 -6.67 -7.72 9.59
C ASP A 68 -7.36 -8.91 8.89
N ASP A 69 -7.76 -8.75 7.62
CA ASP A 69 -8.34 -9.82 6.79
C ASP A 69 -7.28 -10.67 6.04
N GLY A 70 -5.99 -10.33 6.16
CA GLY A 70 -4.89 -11.04 5.51
C GLY A 70 -4.74 -10.79 4.01
N THR A 71 -5.37 -9.76 3.45
CA THR A 71 -5.31 -9.43 2.01
C THR A 71 -4.36 -8.28 1.67
N LEU A 72 -3.74 -7.63 2.66
CA LEU A 72 -2.73 -6.59 2.45
C LEU A 72 -1.36 -7.19 2.10
N TRP A 73 -1.02 -7.17 0.82
CA TRP A 73 0.30 -7.64 0.34
C TRP A 73 1.42 -6.62 0.50
N ALA A 74 1.09 -5.33 0.33
CA ALA A 74 2.05 -4.24 0.46
C ALA A 74 1.33 -2.92 0.74
N GLN A 75 2.04 -1.99 1.36
CA GLN A 75 1.62 -0.62 1.57
C GLN A 75 2.80 0.34 1.47
N PHE A 76 2.53 1.57 1.03
CA PHE A 76 3.53 2.62 0.98
C PHE A 76 2.85 3.99 1.12
N PHE A 77 3.18 4.72 2.17
CA PHE A 77 2.62 6.04 2.47
C PHE A 77 3.68 7.11 2.23
N ILE A 78 3.52 7.86 1.14
CA ILE A 78 4.37 9.01 0.83
C ILE A 78 4.10 10.12 1.86
N ASN A 79 5.14 10.53 2.58
CA ASN A 79 5.06 11.57 3.59
C ASN A 79 6.19 12.58 3.41
N ARG A 80 5.84 13.84 3.16
CA ARG A 80 6.82 14.94 3.02
C ARG A 80 7.77 15.12 4.21
N ASN A 81 7.37 14.64 5.40
CA ASN A 81 8.20 14.70 6.60
C ASN A 81 9.15 13.49 6.74
N ASN A 82 9.06 12.49 5.85
CA ASN A 82 9.99 11.37 5.75
C ASN A 82 10.57 11.33 4.32
N VAL A 83 11.77 11.89 4.17
CA VAL A 83 12.44 12.07 2.87
C VAL A 83 12.58 10.75 2.09
N GLU A 84 12.76 9.62 2.77
CA GLU A 84 12.91 8.33 2.10
C GLU A 84 11.60 7.85 1.47
N THR A 85 10.46 8.21 2.04
CA THR A 85 9.14 7.93 1.43
C THR A 85 8.81 8.85 0.27
N THR A 86 9.66 9.85 -0.02
CA THR A 86 9.48 10.76 -1.16
C THR A 86 10.43 10.47 -2.32
N ASP A 87 11.38 9.54 -2.13
CA ASP A 87 12.30 9.12 -3.18
C ASP A 87 11.64 8.03 -4.04
N PRO A 88 11.26 8.31 -5.29
CA PRO A 88 10.56 7.34 -6.14
C PRO A 88 11.36 6.08 -6.44
N ARG A 89 12.70 6.14 -6.32
CA ARG A 89 13.57 4.97 -6.49
C ARG A 89 13.34 3.92 -5.39
N LEU A 90 12.75 4.31 -4.26
CA LEU A 90 12.51 3.42 -3.13
C LEU A 90 11.11 2.81 -3.13
N TYR A 91 10.20 3.24 -4.01
CA TYR A 91 8.79 2.80 -3.98
C TYR A 91 8.65 1.32 -4.33
N PHE A 92 9.05 0.95 -5.55
CA PHE A 92 8.91 -0.43 -6.04
C PHE A 92 9.80 -1.42 -5.29
N PRO A 93 11.07 -1.12 -4.94
CA PRO A 93 11.87 -2.03 -4.12
C PRO A 93 11.26 -2.32 -2.74
N SER A 94 10.69 -1.30 -2.08
CA SER A 94 10.06 -1.46 -0.76
C SER A 94 8.75 -2.25 -0.85
N ILE A 95 7.99 -2.07 -1.93
CA ILE A 95 6.78 -2.86 -2.21
C ILE A 95 7.16 -4.32 -2.52
N ALA A 96 8.12 -4.54 -3.42
CA ALA A 96 8.61 -5.86 -3.79
C ALA A 96 9.14 -6.65 -2.59
N ARG A 97 9.81 -5.98 -1.65
CA ARG A 97 10.24 -6.60 -0.41
C ARG A 97 9.06 -7.07 0.43
N GLN A 98 8.02 -6.27 0.59
CA GLN A 98 6.81 -6.67 1.32
C GLN A 98 6.12 -7.87 0.66
N PHE A 99 6.05 -7.92 -0.66
CA PHE A 99 5.52 -9.08 -1.40
C PHE A 99 6.29 -10.37 -1.11
N ILE A 100 7.63 -10.29 -1.07
CA ILE A 100 8.50 -11.42 -0.70
C ILE A 100 8.22 -11.85 0.73
N ASP A 101 8.18 -10.91 1.67
CA ASP A 101 8.04 -11.19 3.10
C ASP A 101 6.67 -11.79 3.45
N HIS A 102 5.61 -11.50 2.68
CA HIS A 102 4.27 -12.08 2.85
C HIS A 102 4.03 -13.38 2.08
N SER A 103 4.90 -13.74 1.12
CA SER A 103 4.72 -14.95 0.32
C SER A 103 5.30 -16.18 1.01
N THR A 104 4.53 -17.25 1.06
CA THR A 104 4.98 -18.57 1.53
C THR A 104 5.64 -19.39 0.42
N HIS A 105 5.59 -18.93 -0.83
CA HIS A 105 6.09 -19.65 -2.00
C HIS A 105 7.49 -19.16 -2.42
N PRO A 106 8.54 -19.98 -2.31
CA PRO A 106 9.91 -19.59 -2.69
C PRO A 106 10.05 -19.12 -4.14
N ASP A 107 9.28 -19.73 -5.05
CA ASP A 107 9.32 -19.40 -6.49
C ASP A 107 8.91 -17.95 -6.77
N PHE A 108 7.98 -17.42 -5.98
CA PHE A 108 7.55 -16.03 -6.09
C PHE A 108 8.68 -15.07 -5.74
N SER A 109 9.45 -15.38 -4.70
CA SER A 109 10.62 -14.59 -4.31
C SER A 109 11.72 -14.62 -5.36
N ILE A 110 11.96 -15.80 -5.94
CA ILE A 110 12.91 -15.97 -7.04
C ILE A 110 12.49 -15.15 -8.25
N ALA A 111 11.20 -15.18 -8.61
CA ALA A 111 10.66 -14.42 -9.73
C ALA A 111 10.79 -12.90 -9.52
N ILE A 112 10.42 -12.37 -8.34
CA ILE A 112 10.56 -10.94 -8.02
C ILE A 112 12.02 -10.51 -8.08
N VAL A 113 12.94 -11.25 -7.45
CA VAL A 113 14.37 -10.93 -7.47
C VAL A 113 14.93 -10.98 -8.89
N GLY A 114 14.49 -11.95 -9.70
CA GLY A 114 14.84 -12.04 -11.11
C GLY A 114 14.38 -10.82 -11.91
N ALA A 115 13.13 -10.40 -11.72
CA ALA A 115 12.56 -9.23 -12.39
C ALA A 115 13.25 -7.91 -11.98
N LEU A 116 13.51 -7.72 -10.69
CA LEU A 116 14.26 -6.54 -10.20
C LEU A 116 15.66 -6.48 -10.82
N LYS A 117 16.37 -7.62 -10.94
CA LYS A 117 17.71 -7.66 -11.56
C LYS A 117 17.70 -7.39 -13.06
N SER A 118 16.66 -7.82 -13.78
CA SER A 118 16.56 -7.64 -15.23
C SER A 118 16.07 -6.26 -15.64
N GLN A 119 15.43 -5.51 -14.73
CA GLN A 119 14.93 -4.15 -14.97
C GLN A 119 15.54 -3.14 -13.98
N PRO A 120 16.70 -2.54 -14.29
CA PRO A 120 17.32 -1.55 -13.41
C PRO A 120 16.48 -0.28 -13.18
N SER A 121 15.51 0.01 -14.06
CA SER A 121 14.65 1.20 -13.96
C SER A 121 13.63 1.14 -12.81
N ILE A 122 13.37 -0.05 -12.25
CA ILE A 122 12.49 -0.25 -11.09
C ILE A 122 13.28 -0.39 -9.77
N MET A 123 14.61 -0.20 -9.80
CA MET A 123 15.53 -0.22 -8.66
C MET A 123 16.04 1.17 -8.26
#